data_AF-A0A846MET2-F1
#
_entry.id   AF-A0A846MET2-F1
#
_cell.length_a   1.000
_cell.length_b   1.000
_cell.length_c   1.000
_cell.angle_alpha   90.00
_cell.angle_beta   90.00
_cell.angle_gamma   90.00
#
_symmetry.space_group_name_H-M   'P 1'
#
loop_
_entity.id
_entity.type
_entity.pdbx_description
1 polymer ?
#
loop_
_entity_poly.entity_id
_entity_poly.type
_entity_poly.pdbx_seq_one_letter_code
_entity_poly.pdbx_strand_id
1 'polypeptide(L)'
;MDFNSEELRRRRAFEGARDAKAKADARAAQARQKVRAAKARLNATTRSEQWHRMSLGWLDREAGYTGEMASARVYLRTLPIREYVELLSPYADKMPDSTTNIQMEATAVRDNLDVWTKKGDALLLERAKADYAVECASFDEWERDNPDKGGWRGQKSTRAQWLLMLRTADALAVAPPKSANRGEAHDWLRAHGGNLRLAAANRGTTDDMPPALDHPDDTGAPAPSIDAAQDGGEIS
;
A
#
# COMPACT_ATOMS: atom_id res chain seq x y z
N MET A 1 31.34 73.45 -32.97
CA MET A 1 30.49 72.52 -32.19
C MET A 1 31.24 71.20 -32.14
N ASP A 2 32.28 71.15 -31.30
CA ASP A 2 33.19 70.00 -31.25
C ASP A 2 32.55 68.90 -30.41
N PHE A 3 32.12 67.85 -31.10
CA PHE A 3 31.62 66.64 -30.45
C PHE A 3 32.72 66.06 -29.57
N ASN A 4 32.45 66.06 -28.26
CA ASN A 4 33.39 65.65 -27.23
C ASN A 4 33.79 64.19 -27.46
N SER A 5 35.05 63.94 -27.81
CA SER A 5 35.58 62.63 -28.19
C SER A 5 35.34 61.56 -27.11
N GLU A 6 35.24 61.99 -25.85
CA GLU A 6 34.87 61.15 -24.72
C GLU A 6 33.41 60.67 -24.76
N GLU A 7 32.49 61.51 -25.23
CA GLU A 7 31.05 61.19 -25.31
C GLU A 7 30.80 60.16 -26.43
N LEU A 8 31.50 60.30 -27.55
CA LEU A 8 31.54 59.29 -28.62
C LEU A 8 32.12 57.95 -28.13
N ARG A 9 33.14 57.99 -27.27
CA ARG A 9 33.76 56.78 -26.69
C ARG A 9 32.82 56.07 -25.72
N ARG A 10 32.14 56.83 -24.85
CA ARG A 10 31.12 56.29 -23.91
C ARG A 10 29.92 55.70 -24.65
N ARG A 11 29.46 56.35 -25.72
CA ARG A 11 28.35 55.86 -26.55
C ARG A 11 28.69 54.55 -27.24
N ARG A 12 29.89 54.43 -27.84
CA ARG A 12 30.38 53.17 -28.43
C ARG A 12 30.54 52.06 -27.39
N ALA A 13 31.02 52.38 -26.18
CA ALA A 13 31.13 51.41 -25.10
C ALA A 13 29.75 50.90 -24.63
N PHE A 14 28.77 51.80 -24.54
CA PHE A 14 27.39 51.46 -24.18
C PHE A 14 26.70 50.61 -25.26
N GLU A 15 26.84 51.00 -26.53
CA GLU A 15 26.35 50.24 -27.68
C GLU A 15 27.01 48.84 -27.73
N GLY A 16 28.33 48.75 -27.52
CA GLY A 16 29.04 47.47 -27.43
C GLY A 16 28.57 46.58 -26.27
N ALA A 17 28.28 47.17 -25.09
CA ALA A 17 27.73 46.42 -23.95
C ALA A 17 26.30 45.93 -24.21
N ARG A 18 25.48 46.75 -24.87
CA ARG A 18 24.11 46.38 -25.27
C ARG A 18 24.12 45.24 -26.30
N ASP A 19 25.01 45.30 -27.28
CA ASP A 19 25.15 44.23 -28.29
C ASP A 19 25.71 42.95 -27.68
N ALA A 20 26.65 43.05 -26.73
CA ALA A 20 27.16 41.90 -25.99
C ALA A 20 26.05 41.24 -25.16
N LYS A 21 25.20 42.03 -24.50
CA LYS A 21 24.03 41.53 -23.75
C LYS A 21 23.02 40.87 -24.66
N ALA A 22 22.67 41.50 -25.79
CA ALA A 22 21.75 40.92 -26.77
C ALA A 22 22.28 39.59 -27.35
N LYS A 23 23.58 39.49 -27.62
CA LYS A 23 24.22 38.24 -28.05
C LYS A 23 24.21 37.17 -26.97
N ALA A 24 24.42 37.53 -25.70
CA ALA A 24 24.33 36.60 -24.58
C ALA A 24 22.90 36.07 -24.39
N ASP A 25 21.90 36.96 -24.46
CA ASP A 25 20.49 36.59 -24.36
C ASP A 25 20.04 35.69 -25.54
N ALA A 26 20.50 35.99 -26.76
CA ALA A 26 20.23 35.16 -27.93
C ALA A 26 20.85 33.76 -27.79
N ARG A 27 22.08 33.66 -27.27
CA ARG A 27 22.73 32.36 -26.99
C ARG A 27 21.99 31.59 -25.89
N ALA A 28 21.54 32.26 -24.83
CA ALA A 28 20.75 31.64 -23.77
C ALA A 28 19.39 31.16 -24.29
N ALA A 29 18.74 31.93 -25.17
CA ALA A 29 17.48 31.53 -25.81
C ALA A 29 17.66 30.31 -26.72
N GLN A 30 18.71 30.27 -27.54
CA GLN A 30 19.04 29.11 -28.37
C GLN A 30 19.37 27.88 -27.51
N ALA A 31 20.12 28.03 -26.42
CA ALA A 31 20.39 26.94 -25.49
C ALA A 31 19.10 26.40 -24.86
N ARG A 32 18.19 27.28 -24.39
CA ARG A 32 16.88 26.90 -23.88
C ARG A 32 16.03 26.19 -24.93
N GLN A 33 16.05 26.65 -26.18
CA GLN A 33 15.34 26.02 -27.29
C GLN A 33 15.90 24.62 -27.59
N LYS A 34 17.22 24.44 -27.60
CA LYS A 34 17.87 23.13 -27.76
C LYS A 34 17.51 22.17 -26.63
N VAL A 35 17.50 22.64 -25.37
CA VAL A 35 17.07 21.84 -24.22
C VAL A 35 15.60 21.45 -24.33
N ARG A 36 14.71 22.37 -24.71
CA ARG A 36 13.28 22.07 -24.93
C ARG A 36 13.08 21.06 -26.06
N ALA A 37 13.80 21.21 -27.17
CA ALA A 37 13.73 20.28 -28.30
C ALA A 37 14.28 18.89 -27.94
N ALA A 38 15.38 18.82 -27.18
CA ALA A 38 15.92 17.56 -26.67
C ALA A 38 14.94 16.86 -25.71
N LYS A 39 14.32 17.61 -24.80
CA LYS A 39 13.28 17.08 -23.89
C LYS A 39 12.04 16.60 -24.67
N ALA A 40 11.61 17.33 -25.69
CA ALA A 40 10.51 16.91 -26.55
C ALA A 40 10.82 15.63 -27.33
N ARG A 41 12.04 15.49 -27.86
CA ARG A 41 12.49 14.25 -28.55
C ARG A 41 12.54 13.06 -27.60
N LEU A 42 13.04 13.25 -26.37
CA LEU A 42 13.06 12.21 -25.34
C LEU A 42 11.63 11.73 -24.98
N ASN A 43 10.70 12.68 -24.82
CA ASN A 43 9.29 12.38 -24.54
C ASN A 43 8.55 11.76 -25.74
N ALA A 44 9.07 11.91 -26.97
CA ALA A 44 8.48 11.31 -28.17
C ALA A 44 8.99 9.88 -28.42
N THR A 45 10.25 9.59 -28.06
CA THR A 45 10.83 8.23 -28.20
C THR A 45 10.44 7.30 -27.06
N THR A 46 10.17 7.85 -25.87
CA THR A 46 9.49 7.13 -24.80
C THR A 46 8.00 7.32 -25.00
N ARG A 47 7.28 6.35 -25.59
CA ARG A 47 5.81 6.32 -25.48
C ARG A 47 5.50 6.48 -23.99
N SER A 48 4.92 7.62 -23.63
CA SER A 48 4.85 8.00 -22.23
C SER A 48 4.10 6.91 -21.46
N GLU A 49 4.56 6.57 -20.27
CA GLU A 49 3.83 5.67 -19.37
C GLU A 49 2.36 6.08 -19.23
N GLN A 50 2.10 7.38 -19.33
CA GLN A 50 0.77 7.97 -19.37
C GLN A 50 -0.04 7.56 -20.61
N TRP A 51 0.54 7.50 -21.80
CA TRP A 51 -0.13 6.97 -22.99
C TRP A 51 -0.55 5.52 -22.78
N HIS A 52 0.36 4.66 -22.29
CA HIS A 52 0.05 3.26 -21.99
C HIS A 52 -1.08 3.12 -20.97
N ARG A 53 -1.07 3.90 -19.88
CA ARG A 53 -2.15 3.91 -18.88
C ARG A 53 -3.48 4.36 -19.49
N MET A 54 -3.48 5.37 -20.35
CA MET A 54 -4.70 5.86 -21.01
C MET A 54 -5.26 4.85 -22.01
N SER A 55 -4.40 4.20 -22.79
CA SER A 55 -4.80 3.15 -23.74
C SER A 55 -5.35 1.92 -23.01
N LEU A 56 -4.71 1.49 -21.93
CA LEU A 56 -5.23 0.39 -21.09
C LEU A 56 -6.56 0.75 -20.44
N GLY A 57 -6.69 1.96 -19.90
CA GLY A 57 -7.94 2.43 -19.31
C GLY A 57 -9.07 2.67 -20.33
N TRP A 58 -8.73 2.79 -21.62
CA TRP A 58 -9.71 2.80 -22.70
C TRP A 58 -10.18 1.38 -23.04
N LEU A 59 -9.25 0.43 -23.19
CA LEU A 59 -9.57 -1.00 -23.40
C LEU A 59 -10.39 -1.59 -22.24
N ASP A 60 -10.06 -1.23 -21.00
CA ASP A 60 -10.83 -1.64 -19.82
C ASP A 60 -12.29 -1.17 -19.92
N ARG A 61 -12.50 0.09 -20.32
CA ARG A 61 -13.86 0.65 -20.48
C ARG A 61 -14.61 0.02 -21.64
N GLU A 62 -13.95 -0.22 -22.76
CA GLU A 62 -14.53 -0.91 -23.91
C GLU A 62 -14.95 -2.34 -23.58
N ALA A 63 -14.18 -3.02 -22.72
CA ALA A 63 -14.52 -4.34 -22.19
C ALA A 63 -15.65 -4.33 -21.14
N GLY A 64 -16.08 -3.14 -20.69
CA GLY A 64 -17.14 -2.99 -19.70
C GLY A 64 -16.70 -3.05 -18.24
N TYR A 65 -15.41 -2.84 -17.95
CA TYR A 65 -14.93 -2.62 -16.58
C TYR A 65 -15.35 -1.25 -16.06
N THR A 66 -15.92 -1.22 -14.86
CA THR A 66 -16.22 -0.01 -14.10
C THR A 66 -15.27 0.12 -12.90
N GLY A 67 -15.24 1.32 -12.28
CA GLY A 67 -14.44 1.55 -11.07
C GLY A 67 -14.82 0.64 -9.89
N GLU A 68 -16.10 0.28 -9.79
CA GLU A 68 -16.64 -0.61 -8.75
C GLU A 68 -16.07 -2.04 -8.83
N MET A 69 -15.62 -2.45 -10.01
CA MET A 69 -15.08 -3.78 -10.27
C MET A 69 -13.57 -3.88 -9.95
N ALA A 70 -12.93 -2.78 -9.56
CA ALA A 70 -11.48 -2.71 -9.39
C ALA A 70 -10.97 -3.70 -8.33
N SER A 71 -11.62 -3.77 -7.16
CA SER A 71 -11.23 -4.69 -6.09
C SER A 71 -11.43 -6.15 -6.51
N ALA A 72 -12.58 -6.49 -7.10
CA ALA A 72 -12.82 -7.84 -7.62
C ALA A 72 -11.79 -8.26 -8.68
N ARG A 73 -11.38 -7.35 -9.55
CA ARG A 73 -10.33 -7.60 -10.55
C ARG A 73 -8.97 -7.81 -9.89
N VAL A 74 -8.64 -7.07 -8.83
CA VAL A 74 -7.40 -7.29 -8.07
C VAL A 74 -7.36 -8.72 -7.54
N TYR A 75 -8.45 -9.21 -6.94
CA TYR A 75 -8.53 -10.61 -6.52
C TYR A 75 -8.25 -11.57 -7.67
N LEU A 76 -9.00 -11.46 -8.76
CA LEU A 76 -8.86 -12.35 -9.91
C LEU A 76 -7.41 -12.38 -10.44
N ARG A 77 -6.76 -11.22 -10.55
CA ARG A 77 -5.39 -11.08 -11.07
C ARG A 77 -4.29 -11.52 -10.10
N THR A 78 -4.63 -11.81 -8.85
CA THR A 78 -3.67 -12.35 -7.86
C THR A 78 -3.68 -13.86 -7.76
N LEU A 79 -4.65 -14.52 -8.37
CA LEU A 79 -4.75 -15.96 -8.34
C LEU A 79 -3.62 -16.62 -9.15
N PRO A 80 -3.18 -17.83 -8.76
CA PRO A 80 -2.36 -18.67 -9.61
C PRO A 80 -3.01 -18.86 -10.98
N ILE A 81 -2.20 -18.94 -12.03
CA ILE A 81 -2.69 -19.00 -13.43
C ILE A 81 -3.72 -20.12 -13.66
N ARG A 82 -3.55 -21.26 -12.99
CA ARG A 82 -4.46 -22.40 -13.08
C ARG A 82 -5.85 -22.04 -12.54
N GLU A 83 -5.92 -21.53 -11.32
CA GLU A 83 -7.19 -21.12 -10.68
C GLU A 83 -7.86 -19.99 -11.46
N TYR A 84 -7.06 -19.04 -11.98
CA TYR A 84 -7.54 -17.98 -12.84
C TYR A 84 -8.25 -18.54 -14.10
N VAL A 85 -7.62 -19.50 -14.79
CA VAL A 85 -8.20 -20.14 -15.97
C VAL A 85 -9.44 -20.94 -15.61
N GLU A 86 -9.41 -21.72 -14.52
CA GLU A 86 -10.54 -22.52 -14.05
C GLU A 86 -11.77 -21.64 -13.71
N LEU A 87 -11.56 -20.43 -13.18
CA LEU A 87 -12.66 -19.49 -12.90
C LEU A 87 -13.23 -18.83 -14.16
N LEU A 88 -12.42 -18.67 -15.22
CA LEU A 88 -12.85 -18.02 -16.47
C LEU A 88 -13.35 -19.00 -17.52
N SER A 89 -12.96 -20.28 -17.46
CA SER A 89 -13.35 -21.27 -18.47
C SER A 89 -14.86 -21.38 -18.69
N PRO A 90 -15.75 -21.30 -17.67
CA PRO A 90 -17.20 -21.39 -17.88
C PRO A 90 -17.77 -20.21 -18.68
N TYR A 91 -17.01 -19.12 -18.80
CA TYR A 91 -17.39 -17.93 -19.57
C TYR A 91 -16.92 -18.01 -21.02
N ALA A 92 -15.85 -18.76 -21.31
CA ALA A 92 -15.35 -18.95 -22.66
C ALA A 92 -16.38 -19.69 -23.54
N ASP A 93 -17.01 -20.74 -23.01
CA ASP A 93 -17.97 -21.57 -23.76
C ASP A 93 -19.27 -20.83 -24.15
N LYS A 94 -19.58 -19.73 -23.45
CA LYS A 94 -20.81 -18.96 -23.62
C LYS A 94 -20.62 -17.73 -24.51
N MET A 95 -19.40 -17.45 -24.95
CA MET A 95 -19.05 -16.23 -25.65
C MET A 95 -18.67 -16.51 -27.11
N PRO A 96 -18.99 -15.59 -28.03
CA PRO A 96 -18.56 -15.70 -29.43
C PRO A 96 -17.03 -15.81 -29.54
N ASP A 97 -16.54 -16.51 -30.57
CA ASP A 97 -15.10 -16.65 -30.85
C ASP A 97 -14.34 -15.32 -31.00
N SER A 98 -15.06 -14.22 -31.27
CA SER A 98 -14.51 -12.86 -31.35
C SER A 98 -14.28 -12.20 -29.99
N THR A 99 -14.62 -12.86 -28.89
CA THR A 99 -14.58 -12.24 -27.57
C THR A 99 -13.17 -12.22 -27.00
N THR A 100 -12.72 -11.04 -26.60
CA THR A 100 -11.39 -10.86 -26.02
C THR A 100 -11.35 -11.37 -24.57
N ASN A 101 -10.17 -11.79 -24.12
CA ASN A 101 -9.96 -12.23 -22.73
C ASN A 101 -10.46 -11.20 -21.70
N ILE A 102 -10.26 -9.92 -21.97
CA ILE A 102 -10.67 -8.84 -21.07
C ILE A 102 -12.20 -8.69 -20.96
N GLN A 103 -12.95 -8.98 -22.03
CA GLN A 103 -14.42 -8.99 -22.03
C GLN A 103 -14.97 -10.19 -21.26
N MET A 104 -14.30 -11.35 -21.38
CA MET A 104 -14.61 -12.53 -20.55
C MET A 104 -14.38 -12.24 -19.08
N GLU A 105 -13.21 -11.67 -18.73
CA GLU A 105 -12.89 -11.28 -17.36
C GLU A 105 -13.91 -10.29 -16.80
N ALA A 106 -14.29 -9.26 -17.57
CA ALA A 106 -15.25 -8.26 -17.13
C ALA A 106 -16.62 -8.90 -16.83
N THR A 107 -17.07 -9.84 -17.66
CA THR A 107 -18.33 -10.56 -17.41
C THR A 107 -18.24 -11.44 -16.16
N ALA A 108 -17.15 -12.20 -16.02
CA ALA A 108 -16.96 -13.04 -14.84
C ALA A 108 -16.90 -12.23 -13.54
N VAL A 109 -16.23 -11.07 -13.57
CA VAL A 109 -16.18 -10.14 -12.43
C VAL A 109 -17.56 -9.58 -12.11
N ARG A 110 -18.37 -9.25 -13.12
CA ARG A 110 -19.72 -8.72 -12.92
C ARG A 110 -20.63 -9.73 -12.24
N ASP A 111 -20.58 -10.99 -12.68
CA ASP A 111 -21.41 -12.06 -12.13
C ASP A 111 -21.01 -12.44 -10.69
N ASN A 112 -19.77 -12.18 -10.30
CA ASN A 112 -19.22 -12.53 -8.98
C ASN A 112 -18.86 -11.30 -8.13
N LEU A 113 -19.43 -10.14 -8.47
CA LEU A 113 -18.95 -8.84 -7.99
C LEU A 113 -18.86 -8.77 -6.47
N ASP A 114 -19.93 -9.12 -5.75
CA ASP A 114 -19.99 -8.98 -4.29
C ASP A 114 -18.93 -9.83 -3.58
N VAL A 115 -18.78 -11.09 -4.00
CA VAL A 115 -17.87 -12.05 -3.35
C VAL A 115 -16.42 -11.69 -3.68
N TRP A 116 -16.14 -11.40 -4.94
CA TRP A 116 -14.76 -11.10 -5.38
C TRP A 116 -14.30 -9.73 -4.92
N THR A 117 -15.19 -8.74 -4.80
CA THR A 117 -14.88 -7.44 -4.21
C THR A 117 -14.42 -7.59 -2.77
N LYS A 118 -15.15 -8.34 -1.93
CA LYS A 118 -14.73 -8.62 -0.54
C LYS A 118 -13.36 -9.28 -0.45
N LYS A 119 -13.10 -10.27 -1.32
CA LYS A 119 -11.78 -10.93 -1.39
C LYS A 119 -10.68 -9.96 -1.84
N GLY A 120 -10.98 -9.10 -2.81
CA GLY A 120 -10.07 -8.08 -3.33
C GLY A 120 -9.73 -7.02 -2.29
N ASP A 121 -10.74 -6.54 -1.57
CA ASP A 121 -10.56 -5.56 -0.49
C ASP A 121 -9.72 -6.12 0.64
N ALA A 122 -9.93 -7.39 1.01
CA ALA A 122 -9.08 -8.07 1.99
C ALA A 122 -7.61 -8.12 1.53
N LEU A 123 -7.34 -8.48 0.27
CA LEU A 123 -5.98 -8.48 -0.28
C LEU A 123 -5.35 -7.08 -0.31
N LEU A 124 -6.12 -6.07 -0.69
CA LEU A 124 -5.67 -4.67 -0.72
C LEU A 124 -5.39 -4.13 0.68
N LEU A 125 -6.17 -4.52 1.67
CA LEU A 125 -5.95 -4.21 3.08
C LEU A 125 -4.65 -4.85 3.58
N GLU A 126 -4.43 -6.15 3.31
CA GLU A 126 -3.20 -6.84 3.71
C GLU A 126 -1.95 -6.24 3.06
N ARG A 127 -2.02 -5.88 1.77
CA ARG A 127 -0.93 -5.12 1.11
C ARG A 127 -0.68 -3.78 1.78
N ALA A 128 -1.74 -3.04 2.12
CA ALA A 128 -1.62 -1.76 2.81
C ALA A 128 -0.93 -1.90 4.17
N LYS A 129 -1.27 -2.96 4.92
CA LYS A 129 -0.64 -3.28 6.21
C LYS A 129 0.84 -3.60 6.03
N ALA A 130 1.20 -4.39 5.01
CA ALA A 130 2.58 -4.72 4.70
C ALA A 130 3.40 -3.46 4.34
N ASP A 131 2.89 -2.62 3.43
CA ASP A 131 3.54 -1.36 3.03
C ASP A 131 3.76 -0.45 4.24
N TYR A 132 2.75 -0.33 5.11
CA TYR A 132 2.83 0.46 6.32
C TYR A 132 3.80 -0.12 7.35
N ALA A 133 3.92 -1.45 7.46
CA ALA A 133 4.90 -2.08 8.34
C ALA A 133 6.34 -1.81 7.89
N VAL A 134 6.62 -1.83 6.59
CA VAL A 134 7.92 -1.41 6.03
C VAL A 134 8.19 0.06 6.35
N GLU A 135 7.17 0.91 6.22
CA GLU A 135 7.30 2.33 6.53
C GLU A 135 7.55 2.60 8.03
N CYS A 136 6.92 1.86 8.93
CA CYS A 136 7.20 1.98 10.37
C CYS A 136 8.67 1.67 10.68
N ALA A 137 9.26 0.65 10.04
CA ALA A 137 10.68 0.34 10.21
C ALA A 137 11.57 1.52 9.77
N SER A 138 11.18 2.26 8.72
CA SER A 138 11.90 3.46 8.30
C SER A 138 11.79 4.62 9.30
N PHE A 139 10.70 4.70 10.06
CA PHE A 139 10.54 5.72 11.11
C PHE A 139 11.42 5.39 12.31
N ASP A 140 11.47 4.12 12.70
CA ASP A 140 12.37 3.62 13.76
C ASP A 140 13.85 3.92 13.42
N GLU A 141 14.25 3.67 12.18
CA GLU A 141 15.60 3.99 11.69
C GLU A 141 15.87 5.49 11.68
N TRP A 142 14.93 6.30 11.17
CA TRP A 142 15.07 7.74 11.12
C TRP A 142 15.20 8.37 12.51
N GLU A 143 14.43 7.87 13.48
CA GLU A 143 14.42 8.34 14.86
C GLU A 143 15.73 8.01 15.58
N ARG A 144 16.30 6.83 15.34
CA ARG A 144 17.63 6.46 15.81
C ARG A 144 18.71 7.40 15.26
N ASP A 145 18.60 7.76 13.99
CA ASP A 145 19.62 8.55 13.29
C ASP A 145 19.46 10.07 13.52
N ASN A 146 18.32 10.53 14.03
CA ASN A 146 18.02 11.96 14.24
C ASN A 146 17.31 12.22 15.59
N PRO A 147 17.92 11.89 16.74
CA PRO A 147 17.29 12.05 18.05
C PRO A 147 16.93 13.51 18.40
N ASP A 148 17.68 14.48 17.85
CA ASP A 148 17.53 15.90 18.18
C ASP A 148 16.65 16.69 17.20
N LYS A 149 16.20 16.06 16.10
CA LYS A 149 15.34 16.73 15.11
C LYS A 149 13.88 16.38 15.39
N GLY A 150 13.04 17.41 15.46
CA GLY A 150 11.60 17.29 15.72
C GLY A 150 10.98 16.08 15.00
N GLY A 151 10.33 15.22 15.77
CA GLY A 151 9.99 13.85 15.37
C GLY A 151 9.18 13.78 14.08
N TRP A 152 9.44 12.72 13.30
CA TRP A 152 8.72 12.37 12.07
C TRP A 152 7.18 12.50 12.19
N ARG A 153 6.64 12.36 13.40
CA ARG A 153 5.22 12.51 13.76
C ARG A 153 4.60 13.83 13.27
N GLY A 154 5.34 14.94 13.27
CA GLY A 154 4.82 16.25 12.84
C GLY A 154 4.72 16.43 11.31
N GLN A 155 5.26 15.50 10.52
CA GLN A 155 5.25 15.60 9.05
C GLN A 155 3.89 15.25 8.45
N LYS A 156 3.69 15.56 7.17
CA LYS A 156 2.48 15.15 6.44
C LYS A 156 2.37 13.61 6.43
N SER A 157 1.13 13.12 6.57
CA SER A 157 0.82 11.70 6.41
C SER A 157 1.31 11.18 5.07
N THR A 158 1.88 9.99 5.09
CA THR A 158 2.38 9.35 3.87
C THR A 158 1.23 8.76 3.07
N ARG A 159 1.51 8.40 1.81
CA ARG A 159 0.52 7.72 0.96
C ARG A 159 0.13 6.37 1.54
N ALA A 160 1.08 5.62 2.10
CA ALA A 160 0.84 4.30 2.69
C ALA A 160 -0.09 4.40 3.90
N GLN A 161 0.19 5.33 4.82
CA GLN A 161 -0.70 5.64 5.94
C GLN A 161 -2.10 6.01 5.48
N TRP A 162 -2.23 6.91 4.51
CA TRP A 162 -3.52 7.36 4.02
C TRP A 162 -4.34 6.23 3.39
N LEU A 163 -3.71 5.42 2.55
CA LEU A 163 -4.36 4.26 1.92
C LEU A 163 -4.81 3.22 2.94
N LEU A 164 -3.97 2.94 3.93
CA LEU A 164 -4.32 2.00 4.99
C LEU A 164 -5.46 2.55 5.86
N MET A 165 -5.48 3.86 6.17
CA MET A 165 -6.57 4.48 6.93
C MET A 165 -7.91 4.34 6.19
N LEU A 166 -7.95 4.66 4.89
CA LEU A 166 -9.16 4.52 4.09
C LEU A 166 -9.66 3.07 4.07
N ARG A 167 -8.77 2.11 3.81
CA ARG A 167 -9.15 0.69 3.77
C ARG A 167 -9.60 0.15 5.13
N THR A 168 -8.97 0.61 6.21
CA THR A 168 -9.35 0.24 7.58
C THR A 168 -10.70 0.87 7.94
N ALA A 169 -10.93 2.12 7.55
CA ALA A 169 -12.19 2.81 7.73
C ALA A 169 -13.34 2.10 7.01
N ASP A 170 -13.13 1.74 5.74
CA ASP A 170 -14.11 0.98 4.95
C ASP A 170 -14.39 -0.40 5.57
N ALA A 171 -13.35 -1.12 5.99
CA ALA A 171 -13.50 -2.46 6.58
C ALA A 171 -14.22 -2.46 7.94
N LEU A 172 -14.05 -1.41 8.75
CA LEU A 172 -14.69 -1.26 10.06
C LEU A 172 -15.97 -0.43 10.02
N ALA A 173 -16.37 0.07 8.84
CA ALA A 173 -17.47 1.02 8.67
C ALA A 173 -17.38 2.25 9.58
N VAL A 174 -16.17 2.77 9.79
CA VAL A 174 -15.91 3.99 10.58
C VAL A 174 -15.48 5.14 9.66
N ALA A 175 -15.68 6.38 10.10
CA ALA A 175 -15.25 7.53 9.32
C ALA A 175 -13.71 7.68 9.38
N PRO A 176 -13.01 7.83 8.24
CA PRO A 176 -11.60 8.16 8.24
C PRO A 176 -11.37 9.60 8.73
N PRO A 177 -10.20 9.91 9.32
CA PRO A 177 -9.87 11.27 9.71
C PRO A 177 -9.81 12.17 8.46
N LYS A 178 -10.34 13.40 8.53
CA LYS A 178 -10.35 14.35 7.39
C LYS A 178 -8.95 14.82 7.00
N SER A 179 -8.08 14.94 7.98
CA SER A 179 -6.67 15.29 7.84
C SER A 179 -5.93 14.69 9.02
N ALA A 180 -4.73 14.18 8.78
CA ALA A 180 -3.86 13.72 9.84
C ALA A 180 -2.41 14.05 9.48
N ASN A 181 -1.64 14.52 10.46
CA ASN A 181 -0.19 14.42 10.35
C ASN A 181 0.24 12.96 10.51
N ARG A 182 1.53 12.68 10.31
CA ARG A 182 2.06 11.32 10.30
C ARG A 182 1.90 10.62 11.66
N GLY A 183 1.99 11.35 12.76
CA GLY A 183 1.77 10.85 14.12
C GLY A 183 0.31 10.56 14.40
N GLU A 184 -0.59 11.49 14.08
CA GLU A 184 -2.05 11.31 14.19
C GLU A 184 -2.54 10.14 13.35
N ALA A 185 -2.02 9.99 12.12
CA ALA A 185 -2.32 8.86 11.26
C ALA A 185 -1.83 7.56 11.89
N HIS A 186 -0.63 7.55 12.47
CA HIS A 186 -0.09 6.40 13.18
C HIS A 186 -0.95 6.03 14.41
N ASP A 187 -1.39 7.01 15.19
CA ASP A 187 -2.22 6.78 16.38
C ASP A 187 -3.63 6.28 16.01
N TRP A 188 -4.23 6.87 14.96
CA TRP A 188 -5.52 6.41 14.46
C TRP A 188 -5.44 4.96 13.96
N LEU A 189 -4.40 4.64 13.18
CA LEU A 189 -4.15 3.28 12.69
C LEU A 189 -3.91 2.31 13.85
N ARG A 190 -3.18 2.73 14.89
CA ARG A 190 -2.98 1.93 16.10
C ARG A 190 -4.30 1.61 16.80
N ALA A 191 -5.19 2.58 16.94
CA ALA A 191 -6.48 2.39 17.59
C ALA A 191 -7.43 1.47 16.81
N HIS A 192 -7.31 1.41 15.48
CA HIS A 192 -8.23 0.70 14.59
C HIS A 192 -7.61 -0.57 13.95
N GLY A 193 -6.50 -1.09 14.50
CA GLY A 193 -5.92 -2.37 14.05
C GLY A 193 -5.08 -2.31 12.77
N GLY A 194 -4.66 -1.12 12.36
CA GLY A 194 -3.78 -0.88 11.21
C GLY A 194 -2.31 -1.29 11.42
N ASN A 195 -1.88 -1.55 12.66
CA ASN A 195 -0.51 -2.01 12.95
C ASN A 195 -0.49 -3.47 13.43
N LEU A 196 0.04 -4.37 12.59
CA LEU A 196 0.17 -5.80 12.88
C LEU A 196 1.07 -6.09 14.10
N ARG A 197 2.10 -5.26 14.35
CA ARG A 197 3.06 -5.49 15.46
C ARG A 197 2.41 -5.36 16.84
N LEU A 198 1.39 -4.51 16.99
CA LEU A 198 0.67 -4.33 18.26
C LEU A 198 -0.57 -5.21 18.36
N ALA A 199 -1.17 -5.64 17.24
CA ALA A 199 -2.23 -6.64 17.25
C ALA A 199 -1.73 -8.02 17.73
N ALA A 200 -0.45 -8.32 17.55
CA ALA A 200 0.20 -9.49 18.14
C ALA A 200 0.42 -9.32 19.66
N ALA A 201 0.78 -8.11 20.12
CA ALA A 201 0.93 -7.80 21.55
C ALA A 201 -0.41 -7.80 22.31
N ASN A 202 -1.51 -7.36 21.67
CA ASN A 202 -2.85 -7.38 22.26
C ASN A 202 -3.54 -8.75 22.23
N ARG A 203 -3.01 -9.74 21.50
CA ARG A 203 -3.46 -11.14 21.56
C ARG A 203 -2.74 -11.96 22.64
N GLY A 204 -1.77 -11.38 23.33
CA GLY A 204 -0.98 -12.05 24.37
C GLY A 204 -1.43 -11.79 25.81
N THR A 205 -2.59 -11.16 26.04
CA THR A 205 -3.01 -10.75 27.40
C THR A 205 -4.37 -11.29 27.83
N THR A 206 -4.96 -12.21 27.07
CA THR A 206 -6.19 -12.92 27.46
C THR A 206 -6.10 -14.37 26.98
N ASP A 207 -5.30 -15.17 27.66
CA ASP A 207 -5.52 -16.61 27.77
C ASP A 207 -5.06 -17.04 29.16
N ASP A 208 -6.06 -17.09 30.04
CA ASP A 208 -6.27 -18.11 31.06
C ASP A 208 -5.04 -18.76 31.68
N MET A 209 -4.65 -18.16 32.80
CA MET A 209 -4.22 -18.93 33.96
C MET A 209 -5.30 -20.01 34.23
N PRO A 210 -4.98 -21.31 34.19
CA PRO A 210 -5.99 -22.33 34.44
C PRO A 210 -6.52 -22.19 35.88
N PRO A 211 -7.83 -22.39 36.11
CA PRO A 211 -8.37 -22.38 37.46
C PRO A 211 -7.70 -23.49 38.27
N ALA A 212 -7.32 -23.18 39.51
CA ALA A 212 -6.83 -24.16 40.46
C ALA A 212 -7.83 -25.33 40.52
N LEU A 213 -7.33 -26.54 40.34
CA LEU A 213 -8.10 -27.76 40.54
C LEU A 213 -8.45 -27.86 42.03
N ASP A 214 -9.66 -27.44 42.39
CA ASP A 214 -10.32 -27.87 43.61
C ASP A 214 -10.60 -29.37 43.46
N HIS A 215 -9.78 -30.19 44.12
CA HIS A 215 -10.05 -31.60 44.34
C HIS A 215 -11.29 -31.76 45.23
N PRO A 216 -12.35 -32.45 44.80
CA PRO A 216 -13.40 -32.92 45.69
C PRO A 216 -13.18 -34.41 45.93
N ASP A 217 -12.39 -34.77 46.94
CA ASP A 217 -12.45 -36.09 47.57
C ASP A 217 -12.00 -35.97 49.03
N ASP A 218 -12.87 -35.35 49.82
CA ASP A 218 -12.91 -35.50 51.27
C ASP A 218 -14.32 -35.99 51.64
N THR A 219 -14.57 -37.28 51.41
CA THR A 219 -15.67 -38.00 52.05
C THR A 219 -15.08 -38.83 53.18
N GLY A 220 -15.27 -38.31 54.39
CA GLY A 220 -14.87 -38.99 55.61
C GLY A 220 -15.58 -40.33 55.83
N ALA A 221 -14.73 -41.33 56.13
CA ALA A 221 -14.93 -42.47 57.02
C ALA A 221 -15.70 -43.71 56.55
N PRO A 222 -15.46 -44.90 57.16
CA PRO A 222 -14.18 -45.49 57.58
C PRO A 222 -14.01 -46.94 57.05
N ALA A 223 -12.76 -47.41 57.05
CA ALA A 223 -12.41 -48.78 56.66
C ALA A 223 -12.94 -49.84 57.63
N PRO A 224 -13.46 -50.99 57.15
CA PRO A 224 -13.54 -52.20 57.96
C PRO A 224 -12.25 -53.01 57.84
N SER A 225 -11.67 -53.21 59.02
CA SER A 225 -10.67 -54.21 59.42
C SER A 225 -10.91 -55.61 58.85
N ILE A 226 -9.85 -56.22 58.30
CA ILE A 226 -9.63 -57.67 58.40
C ILE A 226 -8.14 -57.89 58.67
N ASP A 227 -7.84 -58.21 59.92
CA ASP A 227 -6.56 -58.75 60.38
C ASP A 227 -6.45 -60.24 60.04
N ALA A 228 -5.25 -60.60 59.57
CA ALA A 228 -4.44 -61.78 59.88
C ALA A 228 -5.06 -63.19 60.04
N ALA A 229 -4.55 -64.14 59.24
CA ALA A 229 -3.96 -65.43 59.68
C ALA A 229 -3.34 -66.13 58.44
N GLN A 230 -2.01 -66.22 58.31
CA GLN A 230 -1.14 -67.32 58.78
C GLN A 230 -1.48 -68.72 58.21
N ASP A 231 -0.64 -69.21 57.29
CA ASP A 231 0.15 -70.46 57.37
C ASP A 231 0.88 -70.59 56.00
N GLY A 232 2.19 -70.84 55.87
CA GLY A 232 2.97 -71.86 56.56
C GLY A 232 3.18 -73.05 55.61
N GLY A 233 4.32 -73.13 54.91
CA GLY A 233 4.76 -74.37 54.25
C GLY A 233 5.65 -74.23 53.00
N GLU A 234 6.96 -74.21 53.19
CA GLU A 234 7.85 -75.04 52.35
C GLU A 234 7.59 -76.50 52.73
N ILE A 235 7.49 -77.46 51.78
CA ILE A 235 8.35 -78.66 51.67
C ILE A 235 8.16 -79.33 50.28
N SER A 236 9.30 -79.64 49.62
CA SER A 236 9.57 -80.61 48.53
C SER A 236 8.97 -80.43 47.14
#